data_AF-A0A3A2Z7H3-F1
#
_entry.id   AF-A0A3A2Z7H3-F1
#
_cell.length_a   1.000
_cell.length_b   1.000
_cell.length_c   1.000
_cell.angle_alpha   90.00
_cell.angle_beta   90.00
_cell.angle_gamma   90.00
#
_symmetry.space_group_name_H-M   'P 1'
#
loop_
_entity.id
_entity.type
_entity.pdbx_description
1 polymer ?
#
loop_
_entity_poly.entity_id
_entity_poly.type
_entity_poly.pdbx_seq_one_letter_code
_entity_poly.pdbx_strand_id
1 'polypeptide(L)'
;MFTSILDQPFVDLYQFSYPKFGPTWIVQVKDNNKQQPSHSHLKVLIYNNLDGVDGKLYRGEVILALRLMAAQLRRLRFIKHLVAPVLLFSFMGPQHARIIEAFFTGTTLVLRPSRLYDFREKDQAAFRHFAQWYFGKPIGDTMALPESSD
;
A
#
# COMPACT_ATOMS: atom_id res chain seq x y z
N MET A 1 13.75 7.85 11.52
CA MET A 1 12.52 8.21 12.25
C MET A 1 11.35 7.42 11.69
N PHE A 2 11.05 6.30 12.34
CA PHE A 2 9.92 5.43 12.08
C PHE A 2 8.66 6.15 12.59
N THR A 3 7.56 6.12 11.83
CA THR A 3 6.29 6.64 12.35
C THR A 3 5.59 5.42 12.96
N SER A 4 5.24 5.48 14.24
CA SER A 4 4.55 4.38 14.91
C SER A 4 3.21 4.13 14.23
N ILE A 5 2.78 2.87 14.12
CA ILE A 5 1.45 2.51 13.59
C ILE A 5 0.32 3.14 14.43
N LEU A 6 0.65 3.55 15.67
CA LEU A 6 -0.26 4.22 16.61
C LEU A 6 -0.20 5.76 16.57
N ASP A 7 0.68 6.35 15.75
CA ASP A 7 0.73 7.82 15.62
C ASP A 7 -0.47 8.33 14.80
N GLN A 8 -1.17 9.33 15.33
CA GLN A 8 -2.13 10.13 14.57
C GLN A 8 -1.41 10.66 13.32
N PRO A 9 -1.78 10.20 12.12
CA PRO A 9 -3.17 10.12 11.63
C PRO A 9 -3.73 8.71 11.35
N PHE A 10 -3.03 7.63 11.70
CA PHE A 10 -3.43 6.27 11.34
C PHE A 10 -4.43 5.67 12.33
N VAL A 11 -5.72 5.96 12.14
CA VAL A 11 -6.82 5.42 12.96
C VAL A 11 -7.57 4.29 12.24
N ASP A 12 -8.12 3.35 13.02
CA ASP A 12 -8.96 2.24 12.54
C ASP A 12 -8.33 1.38 11.43
N LEU A 13 -7.04 1.06 11.52
CA LEU A 13 -6.40 0.21 10.52
C LEU A 13 -6.62 -1.30 10.76
N TYR A 14 -7.25 -1.70 11.86
CA TYR A 14 -7.45 -3.10 12.22
C TYR A 14 -8.92 -3.49 12.18
N GLN A 15 -9.22 -4.66 11.63
CA GLN A 15 -10.47 -5.36 11.85
C GLN A 15 -10.19 -6.65 12.62
N PHE A 16 -10.73 -6.73 13.84
CA PHE A 16 -10.54 -7.87 14.73
C PHE A 16 -11.62 -8.96 14.58
N SER A 17 -12.77 -8.61 13.99
CA SER A 17 -13.81 -9.58 13.61
C SER A 17 -13.49 -10.25 12.27
N TYR A 18 -13.97 -11.48 12.07
CA TYR A 18 -13.76 -12.19 10.82
C TYR A 18 -14.47 -11.48 9.63
N PRO A 19 -13.82 -11.31 8.47
CA PRO A 19 -12.41 -11.63 8.20
C PRO A 19 -11.46 -10.60 8.84
N LYS A 20 -10.44 -11.09 9.54
CA LYS A 20 -9.45 -10.24 10.23
C LYS A 20 -8.45 -9.67 9.22
N PHE A 21 -8.13 -8.40 9.33
CA PHE A 21 -7.07 -7.80 8.53
C PHE A 21 -6.46 -6.60 9.25
N GLY A 22 -5.24 -6.25 8.84
CA GLY A 22 -4.59 -5.03 9.29
C GLY A 22 -3.16 -4.93 8.78
N PRO A 23 -2.53 -3.76 8.96
CA PRO A 23 -1.13 -3.58 8.65
C PRO A 23 -0.26 -4.31 9.67
N THR A 24 0.78 -4.98 9.18
CA THR A 24 1.90 -5.47 10.00
C THR A 24 3.05 -4.49 9.98
N TRP A 25 3.23 -3.77 8.88
CA TRP A 25 4.32 -2.81 8.71
C TRP A 25 3.93 -1.68 7.76
N ILE A 26 4.29 -0.45 8.10
CA ILE A 26 4.02 0.75 7.28
C ILE A 26 5.33 1.52 7.12
N VAL A 27 5.72 1.75 5.88
CA VAL A 27 6.88 2.56 5.52
C VAL A 27 6.43 3.76 4.72
N GLN A 28 6.67 4.95 5.26
CA GLN A 28 6.68 6.16 4.45
C GLN A 28 7.98 6.22 3.67
N VAL A 29 7.89 6.36 2.35
CA VAL A 29 9.06 6.59 1.52
C VAL A 29 9.66 7.96 1.86
N LYS A 30 10.98 7.99 2.09
CA LYS A 30 11.72 9.23 2.32
C LYS A 30 12.70 9.40 1.18
N ASP A 31 12.82 10.63 0.69
CA ASP A 31 13.98 11.02 -0.08
C ASP A 31 15.06 11.53 0.89
N ASN A 32 16.30 11.13 0.67
CA ASN A 32 17.45 11.64 1.40
C ASN A 32 17.89 13.02 0.85
N ASN A 33 17.40 13.41 -0.33
CA ASN A 33 17.63 14.74 -0.88
C ASN A 33 16.68 15.77 -0.25
N LYS A 34 17.23 16.63 0.61
CA LYS A 34 16.52 17.77 1.24
C LYS A 34 15.88 18.76 0.23
N GLN A 35 16.24 18.67 -1.05
CA GLN A 35 15.79 19.58 -2.11
C GLN A 35 14.54 19.07 -2.85
N GLN A 36 14.22 17.77 -2.76
CA GLN A 36 12.99 17.23 -3.33
C GLN A 36 11.87 17.21 -2.28
N PRO A 37 10.64 17.56 -2.65
CA PRO A 37 9.52 17.47 -1.73
C PRO A 37 9.31 16.01 -1.26
N SER A 38 8.91 15.84 0.01
CA SER A 38 8.69 14.53 0.60
C SER A 38 7.70 13.72 -0.24
N HIS A 39 8.08 12.53 -0.70
CA HIS A 39 7.13 11.61 -1.33
C HIS A 39 5.99 11.28 -0.36
N SER A 40 4.74 11.45 -0.79
CA SER A 40 3.55 11.02 -0.04
C SER A 40 3.35 9.50 -0.13
N HIS A 41 4.14 8.79 -0.95
CA HIS A 41 4.07 7.35 -1.14
C HIS A 41 4.24 6.54 0.14
N LEU A 42 3.44 5.49 0.26
CA LEU A 42 3.49 4.50 1.33
C LEU A 42 3.78 3.10 0.77
N LYS A 43 4.56 2.31 1.50
CA LYS A 43 4.68 0.86 1.31
C LYS A 43 4.19 0.16 2.56
N VAL A 44 3.27 -0.79 2.41
CA VAL A 44 2.54 -1.33 3.56
C VAL A 44 2.40 -2.82 3.42
N LEU A 45 2.87 -3.57 4.42
CA LEU A 45 2.64 -4.99 4.53
C LEU A 45 1.37 -5.18 5.35
N ILE A 46 0.45 -6.00 4.84
CA ILE A 46 -0.84 -6.27 5.47
C ILE A 46 -1.07 -7.76 5.55
N TYR A 47 -1.70 -8.21 6.62
CA TYR A 47 -2.25 -9.57 6.68
C TYR A 47 -3.76 -9.51 6.39
N ASN A 48 -4.25 -10.56 5.74
CA ASN A 48 -5.67 -10.75 5.49
C ASN A 48 -6.03 -12.21 5.77
N ASN A 49 -6.87 -12.43 6.77
CA ASN A 49 -7.26 -13.76 7.24
C ASN A 49 -8.38 -14.36 6.38
N LEU A 50 -8.10 -14.49 5.09
CA LEU A 50 -8.91 -15.10 4.05
C LEU A 50 -8.01 -16.04 3.22
N ASP A 51 -8.59 -17.05 2.60
CA ASP A 51 -7.87 -17.86 1.62
C ASP A 51 -7.71 -17.07 0.33
N GLY A 52 -6.53 -17.12 -0.27
CA GLY A 52 -6.20 -16.38 -1.48
C GLY A 52 -6.95 -16.87 -2.72
N VAL A 53 -7.60 -15.94 -3.42
CA VAL A 53 -8.28 -16.17 -4.69
C VAL A 53 -7.76 -15.16 -5.69
N ASP A 54 -7.15 -15.66 -6.77
CA ASP A 54 -6.58 -14.81 -7.81
C ASP A 54 -7.69 -14.00 -8.52
N GLY A 55 -7.35 -12.79 -8.97
CA GLY A 55 -8.29 -11.89 -9.64
C GLY A 55 -9.37 -11.25 -8.75
N LYS A 56 -9.44 -11.53 -7.44
CA LYS A 56 -10.42 -10.91 -6.52
C LYS A 56 -9.75 -10.01 -5.50
N LEU A 57 -10.12 -8.73 -5.44
CA LEU A 57 -9.71 -7.82 -4.36
C LEU A 57 -10.53 -8.05 -3.08
N TYR A 58 -9.87 -7.95 -1.93
CA TYR A 58 -10.51 -8.10 -0.63
C TYR A 58 -10.86 -6.76 0.00
N ARG A 59 -11.98 -6.75 0.74
CA ARG A 59 -12.45 -5.56 1.48
C ARG A 59 -11.36 -4.95 2.34
N GLY A 60 -10.56 -5.77 3.02
CA GLY A 60 -9.44 -5.31 3.84
C GLY A 60 -8.37 -4.55 3.04
N GLU A 61 -8.06 -4.99 1.83
CA GLU A 61 -7.07 -4.33 0.97
C GLU A 61 -7.57 -2.97 0.50
N VAL A 62 -8.83 -2.90 0.07
CA VAL A 62 -9.46 -1.66 -0.41
C VAL A 62 -9.59 -0.63 0.73
N ILE A 63 -10.13 -1.06 1.88
CA ILE A 63 -10.31 -0.17 3.03
C ILE A 63 -8.97 0.32 3.57
N LEU A 64 -7.96 -0.55 3.66
CA LEU A 64 -6.64 -0.14 4.11
C LEU A 64 -6.02 0.88 3.15
N ALA A 65 -6.04 0.64 1.84
CA ALA A 65 -5.56 1.60 0.85
C ALA A 65 -6.20 2.99 1.07
N LEU A 66 -7.54 3.04 1.16
CA LEU A 66 -8.27 4.29 1.37
C LEU A 66 -7.92 4.98 2.69
N ARG A 67 -7.92 4.24 3.81
CA ARG A 67 -7.60 4.80 5.13
C ARG A 67 -6.17 5.33 5.19
N LEU A 68 -5.23 4.61 4.60
CA LEU A 68 -3.81 5.00 4.55
C LEU A 68 -3.60 6.24 3.68
N MET A 69 -4.26 6.32 2.51
CA MET A 69 -4.25 7.52 1.65
C MET A 69 -4.78 8.75 2.41
N ALA A 70 -5.97 8.63 3.01
CA ALA A 70 -6.61 9.72 3.73
C ALA A 70 -5.78 10.15 4.96
N ALA A 71 -5.26 9.19 5.72
CA ALA A 71 -4.39 9.46 6.87
C ALA A 71 -3.13 10.20 6.42
N GLN A 72 -2.47 9.75 5.35
CA GLN A 72 -1.26 10.37 4.85
C GLN A 72 -1.47 11.81 4.41
N LEU A 73 -2.53 12.08 3.63
CA LEU A 73 -2.83 13.42 3.11
C LEU A 73 -3.27 14.41 4.20
N ARG A 74 -3.78 13.95 5.34
CA ARG A 74 -4.09 14.82 6.50
C ARG A 74 -2.86 15.37 7.21
N ARG A 75 -1.66 14.88 6.92
CA ARG A 75 -0.44 15.35 7.60
C ARG A 75 0.00 16.66 6.97
N LEU A 76 0.26 17.67 7.81
CA LEU A 76 0.67 19.02 7.38
C LEU A 76 1.86 19.01 6.40
N ARG A 77 2.81 18.08 6.56
CA ARG A 77 3.98 17.95 5.66
C ARG A 77 3.60 17.61 4.21
N PHE A 78 2.39 17.09 3.98
CA PHE A 78 1.90 16.66 2.67
C PHE A 78 0.79 17.55 2.12
N ILE A 79 0.59 18.75 2.67
CA ILE A 79 -0.48 19.67 2.22
C ILE A 79 -0.37 20.06 0.73
N LYS A 80 0.83 19.97 0.15
CA LYS A 80 1.10 20.23 -1.28
C LYS A 80 0.82 19.03 -2.19
N HIS A 81 0.54 17.86 -1.62
CA HIS A 81 0.30 16.63 -2.37
C HIS A 81 -1.19 16.45 -2.60
N LEU A 82 -1.56 16.12 -3.82
CA LEU A 82 -2.94 15.82 -4.22
C LEU A 82 -3.25 14.34 -4.07
N VAL A 83 -2.24 13.49 -4.16
CA VAL A 83 -2.39 12.03 -4.08
C VAL A 83 -1.35 11.42 -3.14
N ALA A 84 -1.71 10.30 -2.53
CA ALA A 84 -0.81 9.52 -1.66
C ALA A 84 -0.80 8.05 -2.08
N PRO A 85 -0.06 7.67 -3.14
CA PRO A 85 -0.05 6.30 -3.63
C PRO A 85 0.40 5.32 -2.54
N VAL A 86 -0.27 4.17 -2.49
CA VAL A 86 0.00 3.10 -1.52
C VAL A 86 0.35 1.83 -2.28
N LEU A 87 1.53 1.30 -2.01
CA LEU A 87 1.96 -0.02 -2.47
C LEU A 87 1.69 -1.04 -1.34
N LEU A 88 0.65 -1.84 -1.50
CA LEU A 88 0.29 -2.88 -0.53
C LEU A 88 0.98 -4.21 -0.88
N PHE A 89 1.52 -4.88 0.13
CA PHE A 89 1.93 -6.27 0.10
C PHE A 89 0.93 -7.05 0.94
N SER A 90 -0.01 -7.71 0.28
CA SER A 90 -1.13 -8.40 0.91
C SER A 90 -0.79 -9.88 1.10
N PHE A 91 -0.67 -10.32 2.34
CA PHE A 91 -0.41 -11.71 2.72
C PHE A 91 -1.70 -12.37 3.21
N MET A 92 -1.98 -13.58 2.71
CA MET A 92 -3.24 -14.28 2.96
C MET A 92 -3.05 -15.79 2.99
N GLY A 93 -4.08 -16.51 3.46
CA GLY A 93 -4.03 -17.95 3.64
C GLY A 93 -4.06 -18.73 2.32
N PRO A 94 -3.68 -20.03 2.34
CA PRO A 94 -2.82 -20.66 3.34
C PRO A 94 -1.43 -20.01 3.44
N GLN A 95 -0.75 -19.75 2.32
CA GLN A 95 0.50 -18.97 2.23
C GLN A 95 0.60 -18.30 0.87
N HIS A 96 -0.30 -17.34 0.60
CA HIS A 96 -0.33 -16.58 -0.64
C HIS A 96 0.01 -15.11 -0.39
N ALA A 97 0.52 -14.45 -1.42
CA ALA A 97 0.62 -12.99 -1.39
C ALA A 97 0.44 -12.35 -2.76
N ARG A 98 0.12 -11.06 -2.75
CA ARG A 98 0.12 -10.22 -3.96
C ARG A 98 0.56 -8.80 -3.64
N ILE A 99 0.94 -8.09 -4.67
CA ILE A 99 1.28 -6.67 -4.62
C ILE A 99 0.09 -5.90 -5.20
N ILE A 100 -0.29 -4.78 -4.59
CA ILE A 100 -1.37 -3.93 -5.09
C ILE A 100 -0.86 -2.51 -5.14
N GLU A 101 -0.83 -1.93 -6.33
CA GLU A 101 -0.66 -0.50 -6.51
C GLU A 101 -2.03 0.16 -6.35
N ALA A 102 -2.15 1.04 -5.36
CA ALA A 102 -3.37 1.79 -5.11
C ALA A 102 -3.08 3.29 -5.17
N PHE A 103 -3.90 4.04 -5.91
CA PHE A 103 -3.80 5.50 -5.98
C PHE A 103 -5.13 6.12 -6.45
N PHE A 104 -5.26 7.43 -6.29
CA PHE A 104 -6.45 8.17 -6.68
C PHE A 104 -6.15 9.02 -7.92
N THR A 105 -7.05 9.06 -8.90
CA THR A 105 -6.90 9.90 -10.12
C THR A 105 -7.58 11.28 -9.98
N GLY A 106 -8.17 11.57 -8.82
CA GLY A 106 -9.00 12.76 -8.58
C GLY A 106 -10.49 12.46 -8.63
N THR A 107 -10.90 11.43 -9.38
CA THR A 107 -12.30 10.98 -9.48
C THR A 107 -12.47 9.51 -9.10
N THR A 108 -11.46 8.68 -9.37
CA THR A 108 -11.55 7.23 -9.18
C THR A 108 -10.42 6.70 -8.31
N LEU A 109 -10.75 5.71 -7.48
CA LEU A 109 -9.76 4.89 -6.80
C LEU A 109 -9.32 3.78 -7.75
N VAL A 110 -8.04 3.78 -8.12
CA VAL A 110 -7.43 2.75 -8.93
C VAL A 110 -6.74 1.75 -8.00
N LEU A 111 -7.06 0.47 -8.14
CA LEU A 111 -6.37 -0.65 -7.50
C LEU A 111 -5.90 -1.62 -8.57
N ARG A 112 -4.58 -1.79 -8.70
CA ARG A 112 -3.95 -2.70 -9.67
C ARG A 112 -3.26 -3.84 -8.91
N PRO A 113 -3.95 -4.97 -8.69
CA PRO A 113 -3.31 -6.13 -8.11
C PRO A 113 -2.39 -6.83 -9.13
N SER A 114 -1.25 -7.32 -8.67
CA SER A 114 -0.53 -8.37 -9.37
C SER A 114 -1.34 -9.68 -9.37
N ARG A 115 -0.87 -10.67 -10.13
CA ARG A 115 -1.27 -12.06 -9.91
C ARG A 115 -1.07 -12.47 -8.44
N LEU A 116 -1.82 -13.45 -7.99
CA LEU A 116 -1.58 -14.12 -6.72
C LEU A 116 -0.35 -15.02 -6.83
N TYR A 117 0.52 -14.95 -5.83
CA TYR A 117 1.71 -15.78 -5.70
C TYR A 117 1.51 -16.81 -4.60
N ASP A 118 1.91 -18.04 -4.87
CA ASP A 118 1.89 -19.15 -3.94
C ASP A 118 3.28 -19.33 -3.33
N PHE A 119 3.36 -19.16 -2.02
CA PHE A 119 4.57 -19.26 -1.22
C PHE A 119 4.54 -20.48 -0.29
N ARG A 120 3.64 -21.45 -0.52
CA ARG A 120 3.65 -22.74 0.20
C ARG A 120 4.95 -23.50 0.01
N GLU A 121 5.55 -23.32 -1.17
CA GLU A 121 6.88 -23.84 -1.51
C GLU A 121 7.84 -22.68 -1.77
N LYS A 122 9.14 -22.97 -1.68
CA LYS A 122 10.19 -21.98 -1.94
C LYS A 122 10.16 -21.51 -3.40
N ASP A 123 9.68 -20.30 -3.63
CA ASP A 123 9.80 -19.60 -4.93
C ASP A 123 10.75 -18.40 -4.82
N GLN A 124 12.02 -18.62 -5.22
CA GLN A 124 13.04 -17.57 -5.21
C GLN A 124 12.75 -16.45 -6.23
N ALA A 125 12.10 -16.76 -7.35
CA ALA A 125 11.81 -15.78 -8.39
C ALA A 125 10.68 -14.85 -7.93
N ALA A 126 9.61 -15.40 -7.36
CA ALA A 126 8.55 -14.62 -6.74
C ALA A 126 9.08 -13.77 -5.58
N PHE A 127 9.91 -14.34 -4.69
CA PHE A 127 10.52 -13.59 -3.60
C PHE A 127 11.37 -12.43 -4.11
N ARG A 128 12.23 -12.67 -5.11
CA ARG A 128 13.03 -11.62 -5.75
C ARG A 128 12.14 -10.53 -6.37
N HIS A 129 11.02 -10.90 -7.00
CA HIS A 129 10.07 -9.94 -7.54
C HIS A 129 9.47 -9.04 -6.44
N PHE A 130 9.03 -9.63 -5.32
CA PHE A 130 8.55 -8.85 -4.16
C PHE A 130 9.62 -7.92 -3.61
N ALA A 131 10.86 -8.39 -3.49
CA ALA A 131 11.98 -7.56 -3.06
C ALA A 131 12.23 -6.38 -4.02
N GLN A 132 12.19 -6.62 -5.34
CA GLN A 132 12.35 -5.56 -6.34
C GLN A 132 11.30 -4.45 -6.18
N TRP A 133 10.02 -4.81 -5.99
CA TRP A 133 8.96 -3.84 -5.72
C TRP A 133 9.16 -3.13 -4.36
N TYR A 134 9.56 -3.87 -3.33
CA TYR A 134 9.75 -3.30 -1.99
C TYR A 134 10.95 -2.34 -1.92
N PHE A 135 12.03 -2.59 -2.67
CA PHE A 135 13.20 -1.70 -2.72
C PHE A 135 13.16 -0.70 -3.88
N GLY A 136 12.23 -0.85 -4.83
CA GLY A 136 12.05 0.07 -5.95
C GLY A 136 11.76 1.50 -5.51
N LYS A 137 12.23 2.47 -6.29
CA LYS A 137 11.91 3.89 -6.04
C LYS A 137 10.44 4.17 -6.35
N PRO A 138 9.79 5.09 -5.62
CA PRO A 138 8.45 5.54 -5.96
C PRO A 138 8.46 6.19 -7.35
N ILE A 139 7.36 6.03 -8.08
CA ILE A 139 7.12 6.67 -9.37
C ILE A 139 5.84 7.50 -9.31
N GLY A 140 5.71 8.44 -10.24
CA GLY A 140 4.58 9.35 -10.34
C GLY A 140 4.73 10.61 -9.49
N ASP A 141 4.28 11.73 -10.06
CA ASP A 141 4.14 12.98 -9.32
C ASP A 141 2.94 12.88 -8.38
N THR A 142 3.12 13.37 -7.16
CA THR A 142 2.09 13.36 -6.11
C THR A 142 1.53 14.74 -5.83
N MET A 143 2.11 15.79 -6.43
CA MET A 143 1.60 17.17 -6.40
C MET A 143 0.67 17.49 -7.57
N ALA A 144 0.64 16.62 -8.59
CA ALA A 144 -0.32 16.64 -9.67
C ALA A 144 -1.25 15.42 -9.59
N LEU A 145 -2.43 15.53 -10.20
CA LEU A 145 -3.29 14.37 -10.41
C LEU A 145 -2.72 13.51 -11.54
N PRO A 146 -2.72 12.17 -11.41
CA PRO A 146 -2.40 11.28 -12.51
C PRO A 146 -3.37 11.51 -13.67
N GLU A 147 -2.87 11.55 -14.90
CA GLU A 147 -3.70 11.53 -16.10
C GLU A 147 -4.57 10.27 -16.11
N SER A 148 -5.85 10.40 -16.47
CA SER A 148 -6.70 9.23 -16.67
C SER A 148 -6.11 8.42 -17.83
N SER A 149 -5.75 7.18 -17.55
CA SER A 149 -5.47 6.21 -18.61
C SER A 149 -6.84 5.78 -19.12
N ASP A 150 -7.37 6.51 -20.10
CA ASP A 150 -8.58 6.14 -20.84
C ASP A 150 -8.34 4.84 -21.64
#